data_AF-A0A959C2B4-F1
#
_entry.id   AF-A0A959C2B4-F1
#
_cell.length_a   1.000
_cell.length_b   1.000
_cell.length_c   1.000
_cell.angle_alpha   90.00
_cell.angle_beta   90.00
_cell.angle_gamma   90.00
#
_symmetry.space_group_name_H-M   'P 1'
#
loop_
_entity.id
_entity.type
_entity.pdbx_description
1 polymer ?
#
loop_
_entity_poly.entity_id
_entity_poly.type
_entity_poly.pdbx_seq_one_letter_code
_entity_poly.pdbx_strand_id
1 'polypeptide(L)'
;MIALLLITLALLVLAGILPLSIYLLRSMQGREPERPEALDEEMTRAKATNEPFEWWEAGRRNFNRGLALAGVGAGMLYYGVLHFVVNANCFSDSRFGWLSFGFQFAAYLVYMGVANLTYNIGLILENVRQPEKLEVFRLRLYSWLFWLAVAMPFAFVAYLLLS
;
A
#
# COMPACT_ATOMS: atom_id res chain seq x y z
N MET A 1 -13.52 -2.88 -25.22
CA MET A 1 -12.07 -3.12 -25.38
C MET A 1 -11.24 -2.38 -24.33
N ILE A 2 -11.36 -1.06 -24.18
CA ILE A 2 -10.58 -0.26 -23.21
C ILE A 2 -10.84 -0.68 -21.74
N ALA A 3 -12.09 -0.91 -21.35
CA ALA A 3 -12.42 -1.37 -19.98
C ALA A 3 -11.79 -2.72 -19.63
N LEU A 4 -11.74 -3.66 -20.59
CA LEU A 4 -11.09 -4.95 -20.43
C LEU A 4 -9.57 -4.77 -20.25
N LEU A 5 -8.96 -3.88 -21.04
CA LEU A 5 -7.54 -3.54 -20.91
C LEU A 5 -7.20 -2.98 -19.53
N LEU A 6 -8.02 -2.06 -19.01
CA LEU A 6 -7.82 -1.46 -17.68
C LEU A 6 -7.96 -2.50 -16.55
N ILE A 7 -8.95 -3.38 -16.64
CA ILE A 7 -9.13 -4.48 -15.69
C ILE A 7 -7.95 -5.43 -15.75
N THR A 8 -7.49 -5.81 -16.94
CA THR A 8 -6.31 -6.67 -17.11
C THR A 8 -5.04 -6.02 -16.56
N LEU A 9 -4.86 -4.71 -16.79
CA LEU A 9 -3.71 -3.96 -16.27
C LEU A 9 -3.76 -3.87 -14.74
N ALA A 10 -4.93 -3.58 -14.18
CA ALA A 10 -5.16 -3.55 -12.74
C ALA A 10 -4.92 -4.92 -12.09
N LEU A 11 -5.39 -6.00 -12.73
CA LEU A 11 -5.16 -7.37 -12.28
C LEU A 11 -3.69 -7.76 -12.39
N LEU A 12 -2.97 -7.37 -13.46
CA LEU A 12 -1.52 -7.57 -13.59
C LEU A 12 -0.74 -6.82 -12.52
N VAL A 13 -1.15 -5.59 -12.22
CA VAL A 13 -0.55 -4.76 -11.17
C VAL A 13 -0.81 -5.38 -9.80
N LEU A 14 -2.03 -5.82 -9.50
CA LEU A 14 -2.37 -6.48 -8.24
C LEU A 14 -1.70 -7.85 -8.09
N ALA A 15 -1.73 -8.67 -9.13
CA ALA A 15 -1.10 -9.99 -9.17
C ALA A 15 0.42 -9.93 -9.30
N GLY A 16 0.99 -8.81 -9.74
CA GLY A 16 2.43 -8.60 -9.83
C GLY A 16 3.00 -8.00 -8.55
N ILE A 17 2.36 -6.95 -8.01
CA ILE A 17 2.92 -6.17 -6.91
C ILE A 17 2.85 -6.91 -5.58
N LEU A 18 1.75 -7.61 -5.28
CA LEU A 18 1.66 -8.35 -4.02
C LEU A 18 2.71 -9.47 -3.97
N PRO A 19 2.82 -10.35 -4.99
CA PRO A 19 3.85 -11.40 -5.01
C PRO A 19 5.25 -10.85 -5.13
N LEU A 20 5.48 -9.76 -5.87
CA LEU A 20 6.78 -9.10 -5.95
C LEU A 20 7.19 -8.52 -4.59
N SER A 21 6.25 -7.91 -3.86
CA SER A 21 6.51 -7.38 -2.52
C SER A 21 6.90 -8.52 -1.57
N ILE A 22 6.18 -9.64 -1.61
CA ILE A 22 6.48 -10.82 -0.79
C ILE A 22 7.81 -11.46 -1.21
N TYR A 23 8.07 -11.55 -2.52
CA TYR A 23 9.31 -12.09 -3.08
C TYR A 23 10.52 -11.26 -2.65
N LEU A 24 10.43 -9.92 -2.73
CA LEU A 24 11.50 -9.03 -2.28
C LEU A 24 11.78 -9.16 -0.79
N LEU A 25 10.76 -9.38 0.03
CA LEU A 25 10.95 -9.61 1.46
C LEU A 25 11.61 -10.98 1.72
N ARG A 26 11.16 -12.01 1.01
CA ARG A 26 11.68 -13.38 1.15
C ARG A 26 13.10 -13.52 0.62
N SER A 27 13.47 -12.80 -0.44
CA SER A 27 14.84 -12.79 -0.97
C SER A 27 15.83 -12.14 -0.01
N MET A 28 15.37 -11.21 0.85
CA MET A 28 16.20 -10.66 1.93
C MET A 28 16.42 -11.66 3.09
N GLN A 29 15.56 -12.68 3.26
CA GLN A 29 15.71 -13.71 4.29
C GLN A 29 16.66 -14.85 3.86
N GLY A 30 16.82 -15.12 2.57
CA GLY A 30 17.52 -16.31 2.03
C GLY A 30 19.06 -16.35 2.15
N ARG A 31 19.68 -15.65 3.10
CA ARG A 31 21.12 -15.77 3.39
C ARG A 31 21.33 -16.44 4.75
N GLU A 32 20.96 -17.71 4.89
CA GLU A 32 21.42 -18.54 6.01
C GLU A 32 22.48 -19.53 5.51
N PRO A 33 23.69 -19.54 6.11
CA PRO A 33 24.71 -20.53 5.79
C PRO A 33 24.34 -21.92 6.34
N GLU A 34 24.76 -22.95 5.62
CA GLU A 34 24.48 -24.38 5.84
C GLU A 34 24.99 -24.94 7.20
N ARG A 35 24.19 -25.84 7.82
CA ARG A 35 24.50 -26.87 8.87
C ARG A 35 24.50 -26.43 10.36
N PRO A 36 24.75 -27.34 11.34
CA PRO A 36 24.02 -28.56 11.75
C PRO A 36 23.73 -28.58 13.29
N GLU A 37 22.69 -29.32 13.72
CA GLU A 37 22.41 -29.87 15.09
C GLU A 37 22.50 -28.98 16.37
N ALA A 38 22.95 -27.72 16.32
CA ALA A 38 22.84 -26.73 17.41
C ALA A 38 21.40 -26.18 17.60
N LEU A 39 20.42 -27.03 17.29
CA LEU A 39 19.08 -26.68 16.80
C LEU A 39 18.19 -25.95 17.81
N ASP A 40 18.43 -26.11 19.11
CA ASP A 40 17.54 -25.59 20.16
C ASP A 40 17.91 -24.16 20.60
N GLU A 41 19.21 -23.84 20.65
CA GLU A 41 19.68 -22.46 20.80
C GLU A 41 19.47 -21.66 19.52
N GLU A 42 19.63 -22.30 18.35
CA GLU A 42 19.28 -21.70 17.07
C GLU A 42 17.77 -21.52 16.90
N MET A 43 16.90 -22.42 17.35
CA MET A 43 15.44 -22.20 17.30
C MET A 43 15.04 -20.97 18.12
N THR A 44 15.67 -20.77 19.28
CA THR A 44 15.41 -19.61 20.13
C THR A 44 15.97 -18.32 19.50
N ARG A 45 17.08 -18.42 18.76
CA ARG A 45 17.73 -17.29 18.05
C ARG A 45 17.07 -16.99 16.69
N ALA A 46 16.57 -17.99 15.98
CA ALA A 46 15.83 -17.91 14.72
C ALA A 46 14.40 -17.40 14.92
N LYS A 47 13.80 -17.68 16.08
CA LYS A 47 12.58 -17.02 16.52
C LYS A 47 12.78 -15.52 16.74
N ALA A 48 13.99 -15.09 17.14
CA ALA A 48 14.35 -13.68 17.24
C ALA A 48 14.66 -13.03 15.88
N THR A 49 15.15 -13.77 14.88
CA THR A 49 15.39 -13.23 13.52
C THR A 49 14.12 -13.11 12.67
N ASN A 50 13.04 -13.84 13.00
CA ASN A 50 11.74 -13.72 12.33
C ASN A 50 10.86 -12.58 12.86
N GLU A 51 11.21 -11.97 13.99
CA GLU A 51 10.42 -10.93 14.66
C GLU A 51 10.17 -9.65 13.81
N PRO A 52 11.16 -9.12 13.05
CA PRO A 52 10.93 -7.94 12.22
C PRO A 52 9.96 -8.19 11.07
N PHE A 53 10.17 -9.29 10.33
CA PHE A 53 9.34 -9.63 9.18
C PHE A 53 7.89 -9.89 9.61
N GLU A 54 7.69 -10.69 10.67
CA GLU A 54 6.36 -10.99 11.20
C GLU A 54 5.61 -9.73 11.64
N TRP A 55 6.31 -8.78 12.27
CA TRP A 55 5.70 -7.52 12.69
C TRP A 55 5.22 -6.68 11.51
N TRP A 56 6.09 -6.46 10.51
CA TRP A 56 5.74 -5.68 9.32
C TRP A 56 4.64 -6.38 8.50
N GLU A 57 4.67 -7.71 8.40
CA GLU A 57 3.67 -8.47 7.66
C GLU A 57 2.30 -8.44 8.36
N ALA A 58 2.25 -8.56 9.69
CA ALA A 58 1.03 -8.42 10.47
C ALA A 58 0.38 -7.03 10.26
N GLY A 59 1.19 -5.98 10.18
CA GLY A 59 0.73 -4.61 9.91
C GLY A 59 0.19 -4.38 8.50
N ARG A 60 0.64 -5.16 7.50
CA ARG A 60 0.32 -4.96 6.07
C ARG A 60 -1.18 -5.10 5.79
N ARG A 61 -1.85 -6.04 6.44
CA ARG A 61 -3.30 -6.23 6.27
C ARG A 61 -4.09 -5.00 6.72
N ASN A 62 -3.72 -4.42 7.86
CA ASN A 62 -4.37 -3.21 8.39
C ASN A 62 -4.03 -1.98 7.54
N PHE A 63 -2.80 -1.89 7.05
CA PHE A 63 -2.37 -0.83 6.13
C PHE A 63 -3.21 -0.85 4.84
N ASN A 64 -3.39 -2.03 4.22
CA ASN A 64 -4.19 -2.20 3.00
C ASN A 64 -5.68 -1.94 3.21
N ARG A 65 -6.23 -2.31 4.37
CA ARG A 65 -7.60 -1.95 4.74
C ARG A 65 -7.78 -0.44 4.87
N GLY A 66 -6.84 0.23 5.54
CA GLY A 66 -6.84 1.68 5.66
C GLY A 66 -6.80 2.38 4.30
N LEU A 67 -5.94 1.92 3.40
CA LEU A 67 -5.90 2.39 2.01
C LEU A 67 -7.24 2.17 1.31
N ALA A 68 -7.78 0.95 1.31
CA ALA A 68 -9.06 0.69 0.66
C ALA A 68 -10.19 1.63 1.14
N LEU A 69 -10.28 1.84 2.46
CA LEU A 69 -11.25 2.78 3.05
C LEU A 69 -10.96 4.24 2.65
N ALA A 70 -9.69 4.65 2.63
CA ALA A 70 -9.28 5.98 2.18
C ALA A 70 -9.64 6.24 0.72
N GLY A 71 -9.45 5.25 -0.16
CA GLY A 71 -9.83 5.33 -1.57
C GLY A 71 -11.33 5.51 -1.77
N VAL A 72 -12.13 4.72 -1.05
CA VAL A 72 -13.60 4.86 -1.06
C VAL A 72 -14.01 6.25 -0.56
N GLY A 73 -13.46 6.69 0.58
CA GLY A 73 -13.77 8.00 1.17
C GLY A 73 -13.38 9.17 0.26
N ALA A 74 -12.18 9.15 -0.31
CA ALA A 74 -11.71 10.17 -1.23
C ALA A 74 -12.52 10.17 -2.54
N GLY A 75 -12.89 8.99 -3.05
CA GLY A 75 -13.78 8.87 -4.21
C GLY A 75 -15.15 9.51 -3.95
N MET A 76 -15.77 9.22 -2.80
CA MET A 76 -17.03 9.84 -2.40
C MET A 76 -16.92 11.36 -2.31
N LEU A 77 -15.85 11.88 -1.71
CA LEU A 77 -15.61 13.32 -1.64
C LEU A 77 -15.41 13.94 -3.02
N TYR A 78 -14.60 13.32 -3.88
CA TYR A 78 -14.39 13.78 -5.25
C TYR A 78 -15.72 13.93 -6.01
N TYR A 79 -16.57 12.89 -5.97
CA TYR A 79 -17.88 12.95 -6.63
C TYR A 79 -18.83 13.95 -5.97
N GLY A 80 -18.79 14.08 -4.63
CA GLY A 80 -19.54 15.11 -3.91
C GLY A 80 -19.14 16.52 -4.33
N VAL A 81 -17.85 16.81 -4.40
CA VAL A 81 -17.32 18.10 -4.87
C VAL A 81 -17.79 18.39 -6.29
N LEU A 82 -17.66 17.43 -7.21
CA LEU A 82 -18.13 17.61 -8.57
C LEU A 82 -19.65 17.89 -8.64
N HIS A 83 -20.43 17.19 -7.81
CA HIS A 83 -21.89 17.33 -7.81
C HIS A 83 -22.34 18.70 -7.26
N PHE A 84 -21.77 19.13 -6.12
CA PHE A 84 -22.24 20.32 -5.39
C PHE A 84 -21.53 21.62 -5.78
N VAL A 85 -20.25 21.56 -6.16
CA VAL A 85 -19.42 22.75 -6.40
C VAL A 85 -19.29 23.08 -7.88
N VAL A 86 -19.12 22.06 -8.73
CA VAL A 86 -18.75 22.26 -10.15
C VAL A 86 -19.97 22.35 -11.09
N ASN A 87 -21.20 22.28 -10.56
CA ASN A 87 -22.48 22.35 -11.26
C ASN A 87 -22.84 21.09 -12.08
N ALA A 88 -24.09 20.63 -11.96
CA ALA A 88 -24.57 19.34 -12.46
C ALA A 88 -24.57 19.20 -14.00
N ASN A 89 -24.44 20.29 -14.73
CA ASN A 89 -24.45 20.29 -16.20
C ASN A 89 -23.20 19.65 -16.83
N CYS A 90 -22.10 19.44 -16.08
CA CYS A 90 -20.97 18.64 -16.54
C CYS A 90 -21.24 17.13 -16.49
N PHE A 91 -22.21 16.67 -15.70
CA PHE A 91 -22.58 15.24 -15.59
C PHE A 91 -23.54 14.78 -16.69
N SER A 92 -24.24 15.70 -17.38
CA SER A 92 -25.15 15.32 -18.47
C SER A 92 -24.41 14.86 -19.73
N ASP A 93 -23.12 15.15 -19.83
CA ASP A 93 -22.27 14.69 -20.92
C ASP A 93 -21.77 13.28 -20.56
N SER A 94 -22.28 12.27 -21.27
CA SER A 94 -22.05 10.83 -21.07
C SER A 94 -20.57 10.38 -21.05
N ARG A 95 -19.65 11.31 -21.32
CA ARG A 95 -18.19 11.19 -21.19
C ARG A 95 -17.71 11.13 -19.74
N PHE A 96 -18.47 11.66 -18.77
CA PHE A 96 -18.26 11.42 -17.32
C PHE A 96 -18.89 10.10 -16.85
N GLY A 97 -18.99 9.11 -17.74
CA GLY A 97 -19.61 7.81 -17.49
C GLY A 97 -18.70 6.76 -16.85
N TRP A 98 -19.17 5.52 -16.87
CA TRP A 98 -18.53 4.31 -16.30
C TRP A 98 -17.05 4.14 -16.68
N LEU A 99 -16.63 4.66 -17.84
CA LEU A 99 -15.24 4.62 -18.29
C LEU A 99 -14.30 5.45 -17.40
N SER A 100 -14.72 6.66 -17.02
CA SER A 100 -13.95 7.55 -16.15
C SER A 100 -13.85 7.00 -14.74
N PHE A 101 -14.94 6.42 -14.22
CA PHE A 101 -14.92 5.65 -12.97
C PHE A 101 -13.95 4.47 -13.05
N GLY A 102 -13.99 3.69 -14.12
CA GLY A 102 -13.08 2.56 -14.33
C GLY A 102 -11.60 2.99 -14.39
N PHE A 103 -11.29 4.11 -15.04
CA PHE A 103 -9.94 4.65 -15.08
C PHE A 103 -9.47 5.13 -13.70
N GLN A 104 -10.31 5.85 -12.96
CA GLN A 104 -10.00 6.30 -11.60
C GLN A 104 -9.79 5.12 -10.65
N PHE A 105 -10.63 4.09 -10.75
CA PHE A 105 -10.47 2.86 -9.98
C PHE A 105 -9.16 2.15 -10.31
N ALA A 106 -8.82 2.01 -11.60
CA ALA A 106 -7.55 1.41 -12.02
C ALA A 106 -6.34 2.22 -11.53
N ALA A 107 -6.38 3.55 -11.67
CA ALA A 107 -5.35 4.45 -11.15
C ALA A 107 -5.19 4.31 -9.63
N TYR A 108 -6.29 4.16 -8.90
CA TYR A 108 -6.25 3.95 -7.46
C TYR A 108 -5.62 2.60 -7.07
N LEU A 109 -5.85 1.55 -7.84
CA LEU A 109 -5.19 0.26 -7.62
C LEU A 109 -3.68 0.33 -7.87
N VAL A 110 -3.24 1.06 -8.89
CA VAL A 110 -1.82 1.35 -9.11
C VAL A 110 -1.23 2.09 -7.91
N TYR A 111 -1.94 3.11 -7.43
CA TYR A 111 -1.56 3.85 -6.23
C TYR A 111 -1.43 2.93 -4.99
N MET A 112 -2.40 2.05 -4.74
CA MET A 112 -2.31 1.06 -3.64
C MET A 112 -1.09 0.15 -3.81
N GLY A 113 -0.78 -0.26 -5.04
CA GLY A 113 0.40 -1.05 -5.34
C GLY A 113 1.69 -0.31 -4.98
N VAL A 114 1.83 0.95 -5.39
CA VAL A 114 2.98 1.79 -5.03
C VAL A 114 3.07 1.94 -3.50
N ALA A 115 1.96 2.20 -2.82
CA ALA A 115 1.95 2.32 -1.36
C ALA A 115 2.39 1.03 -0.66
N ASN A 116 2.02 -0.15 -1.17
CA ASN A 116 2.50 -1.44 -0.66
C ASN A 116 3.99 -1.64 -0.88
N LEU A 117 4.54 -1.18 -2.00
CA LEU A 117 5.98 -1.23 -2.24
C LEU A 117 6.72 -0.29 -1.29
N THR A 118 6.21 0.93 -1.09
CA THR A 118 6.75 1.90 -0.13
C THR A 118 6.70 1.36 1.31
N TYR A 119 5.68 0.58 1.66
CA TYR A 119 5.58 -0.05 2.98
C TYR A 119 6.78 -0.96 3.30
N ASN A 120 7.38 -1.61 2.30
CA ASN A 120 8.57 -2.44 2.49
C ASN A 120 9.81 -1.64 2.95
N ILE A 121 9.82 -0.32 2.77
CA ILE A 121 10.88 0.55 3.29
C ILE A 121 10.99 0.44 4.82
N GLY A 122 9.88 0.13 5.51
CA GLY A 122 9.87 -0.15 6.94
C GLY A 122 10.88 -1.22 7.35
N LEU A 123 10.77 -2.39 6.73
CA LEU A 123 11.67 -3.52 6.98
C LEU A 123 13.11 -3.21 6.55
N ILE A 124 13.30 -2.55 5.40
CA ILE A 124 14.63 -2.18 4.90
C ILE A 124 15.32 -1.24 5.88
N LEU A 125 14.63 -0.20 6.35
CA LEU A 125 15.18 0.77 7.29
C LEU A 125 15.51 0.15 8.64
N GLU A 126 14.67 -0.77 9.12
CA GLU A 126 14.94 -1.49 10.36
C GLU A 126 16.23 -2.33 10.25
N ASN A 127 16.38 -3.09 9.15
CA ASN A 127 17.56 -3.91 8.90
C ASN A 127 18.85 -3.08 8.75
N VAL A 128 18.76 -1.90 8.13
CA VAL A 128 19.91 -1.01 7.91
C VAL A 128 20.30 -0.23 9.15
N ARG A 129 19.33 0.31 9.91
CA ARG A 129 19.63 1.17 11.06
C ARG A 129 19.83 0.42 12.38
N GLN A 130 19.26 -0.78 12.52
CA GLN A 130 19.30 -1.57 13.76
C GLN A 130 19.02 -0.72 15.02
N PRO A 131 17.84 -0.08 15.11
CA PRO A 131 17.58 0.90 16.15
C PRO A 131 17.53 0.26 17.54
N GLU A 132 18.13 0.93 18.53
CA GLU A 132 18.19 0.46 19.94
C GLU A 132 16.81 0.18 20.55
N LYS A 133 15.76 0.91 20.11
CA LYS A 133 14.39 0.78 20.59
C LYS A 133 13.46 0.36 19.43
N LEU A 134 13.48 -0.92 19.09
CA LEU A 134 12.76 -1.51 17.94
C LEU A 134 11.25 -1.18 17.94
N GLU A 135 10.57 -1.39 19.06
CA GLU A 135 9.11 -1.19 19.15
C GLU A 135 8.70 0.27 18.86
N VAL A 136 9.37 1.22 19.49
CA VAL A 136 9.11 2.66 19.29
C VAL A 136 9.42 3.08 17.84
N PHE A 137 10.48 2.53 17.27
CA PHE A 137 10.85 2.79 15.87
C PHE A 137 9.78 2.24 14.91
N ARG A 138 9.40 0.97 15.04
CA ARG A 138 8.40 0.29 14.22
C ARG A 138 7.06 1.02 14.25
N LEU A 139 6.55 1.35 15.44
CA LEU A 139 5.29 2.07 15.61
C LEU A 139 5.31 3.46 14.96
N ARG A 140 6.39 4.22 15.18
CA ARG A 140 6.53 5.56 14.61
C ARG A 140 6.59 5.50 13.10
N LEU A 141 7.45 4.65 12.54
CA LEU A 141 7.64 4.54 11.10
C LEU A 141 6.37 4.01 10.40
N TYR A 142 5.72 3.00 10.98
CA TYR A 142 4.43 2.50 10.50
C TYR A 142 3.40 3.62 10.47
N SER A 143 3.27 4.38 11.57
CA SER A 143 2.30 5.49 11.65
C SER A 143 2.56 6.54 10.58
N TRP A 144 3.81 6.92 10.35
CA TRP A 144 4.19 7.85 9.26
C TRP A 144 3.81 7.32 7.89
N LEU A 145 4.22 6.09 7.56
CA LEU A 145 3.91 5.46 6.27
C LEU A 145 2.40 5.34 6.06
N PHE A 146 1.67 4.91 7.09
CA PHE A 146 0.22 4.75 7.08
C PHE A 146 -0.49 6.07 6.81
N TRP A 147 -0.24 7.10 7.63
CA TRP A 147 -0.94 8.37 7.49
C TRP A 147 -0.55 9.11 6.21
N LEU A 148 0.72 9.05 5.79
CA LEU A 148 1.14 9.62 4.52
C LEU A 148 0.38 8.98 3.35
N ALA A 149 0.27 7.65 3.34
CA ALA A 149 -0.46 6.95 2.29
C ALA A 149 -1.97 7.23 2.38
N VAL A 150 -2.58 7.13 3.55
CA VAL A 150 -4.01 7.42 3.72
C VAL A 150 -4.38 8.85 3.36
N ALA A 151 -3.52 9.84 3.64
CA ALA A 151 -3.80 11.26 3.37
C ALA A 151 -3.69 11.63 1.88
N MET A 152 -2.80 10.97 1.12
CA MET A 152 -2.55 11.28 -0.30
C MET A 152 -3.81 11.34 -1.20
N PRO A 153 -4.73 10.37 -1.19
CA PRO A 153 -5.93 10.46 -2.02
C PRO A 153 -6.83 11.65 -1.65
N PHE A 154 -6.87 12.06 -0.38
CA PHE A 154 -7.60 13.27 0.02
C PHE A 154 -6.88 14.54 -0.38
N ALA A 155 -5.54 14.56 -0.34
CA ALA A 155 -4.74 15.69 -0.79
C ALA A 155 -5.01 16.00 -2.28
N PHE A 156 -5.22 14.96 -3.10
CA PHE A 156 -5.63 15.14 -4.50
C PHE A 156 -7.00 15.82 -4.63
N VAL A 157 -7.98 15.42 -3.83
CA VAL A 157 -9.31 16.07 -3.81
C VAL A 157 -9.20 17.52 -3.32
N ALA A 158 -8.39 17.77 -2.28
CA ALA A 158 -8.16 19.11 -1.76
C ALA A 158 -7.46 20.02 -2.80
N TYR A 159 -6.49 19.48 -3.54
CA TYR A 159 -5.86 20.20 -4.64
C TYR A 159 -6.88 20.63 -5.68
N LEU A 160 -7.78 19.73 -6.09
CA LEU A 160 -8.84 20.03 -7.06
C LEU A 160 -9.85 21.07 -6.56
N LEU A 161 -10.08 21.16 -5.25
CA LEU A 161 -10.91 22.21 -4.65
C LEU A 161 -10.25 23.59 -4.64
N LEU A 162 -8.92 23.63 -4.61
CA LEU A 162 -8.13 24.86 -4.49
C LEU A 162 -7.65 25.40 -5.84
N SER A 163 -7.63 24.57 -6.88
CA SER A 163 -7.25 24.93 -8.25
C SER A 163 -8.42 25.49 -9.04
#